data_AF-A0A091N644-F1
#
_entry.id   AF-A0A091N644-F1
#
_cell.length_a   1.000
_cell.length_b   1.000
_cell.length_c   1.000
_cell.angle_alpha   90.00
_cell.angle_beta   90.00
_cell.angle_gamma   90.00
#
_symmetry.space_group_name_H-M   'P 1'
#
loop_
_entity.id
_entity.type
_entity.pdbx_description
1 polymer ?
#
loop_
_entity_poly.entity_id
_entity_poly.type
_entity_poly.pdbx_seq_one_letter_code
_entity_poly.pdbx_strand_id
1 'polypeptide(L)' 'GCIVDGKLYPFGQIERTKNCFRCSCSPSSLSCCSLFHTPIGYDKENCKVVFNKESCNYDVVNRHNPSEECFVYSRV' A
#
# COMPACT_ATOMS: atom_id res chain seq x y z
N GLY A 1 -10.58 0.41 22.30
CA GLY A 1 -9.86 0.01 21.08
C GLY A 1 -10.39 0.80 19.90
N CYS A 2 -9.83 0.62 18.70
CA CYS A 2 -10.21 1.38 17.50
C CYS A 2 -10.87 0.46 16.48
N ILE A 3 -11.83 0.98 15.72
CA ILE A 3 -12.42 0.27 14.59
C ILE A 3 -11.64 0.66 13.34
N VAL A 4 -10.99 -0.32 12.69
CA VAL A 4 -10.23 -0.13 11.46
C VAL A 4 -10.69 -1.18 10.46
N ASP A 5 -11.04 -0.76 9.24
CA ASP A 5 -11.59 -1.63 8.18
C ASP A 5 -12.78 -2.50 8.65
N GLY A 6 -13.61 -1.97 9.56
CA GLY A 6 -14.79 -2.66 10.11
C GLY A 6 -14.47 -3.68 11.22
N LYS A 7 -13.20 -3.82 11.64
CA LYS A 7 -12.78 -4.70 12.74
C LYS A 7 -12.35 -3.90 13.96
N LEU A 8 -12.78 -4.33 15.16
CA LEU A 8 -12.30 -3.76 16.42
C LEU A 8 -10.91 -4.30 16.76
N TYR A 9 -9.96 -3.40 17.00
CA TYR A 9 -8.61 -3.69 17.46
C TYR A 9 -8.41 -3.17 18.89
N PRO A 10 -7.58 -3.84 19.71
CA PRO A 10 -7.15 -3.29 20.99
C PRO A 10 -6.33 -2.01 20.79
N PHE A 11 -6.14 -1.25 21.87
CA PHE A 11 -5.17 -0.16 21.86
C PHE A 11 -3.76 -0.72 21.67
N GLY A 12 -2.91 0.01 20.92
CA GLY A 12 -1.57 -0.42 20.53
C GLY A 12 -1.33 -0.29 19.03
N GLN A 13 -0.26 -0.96 18.57
CA GLN A 13 0.11 -0.99 17.16
C GLN A 13 -0.67 -2.07 16.40
N ILE A 14 -1.10 -1.72 15.20
CA ILE A 14 -1.71 -2.60 14.22
C ILE A 14 -0.74 -2.65 13.04
N GLU A 15 0.07 -3.72 12.98
CA GLU A 15 1.16 -3.81 12.02
C GLU A 15 0.68 -3.78 10.56
N ARG A 16 -0.47 -4.39 10.29
CA ARG A 16 -1.05 -4.43 8.95
C ARG A 16 -2.56 -4.61 8.97
N THR A 17 -3.26 -3.71 8.32
CA THR A 17 -4.71 -3.79 8.10
C THR A 17 -5.02 -4.48 6.77
N LYS A 18 -6.31 -4.78 6.54
CA LYS A 18 -6.79 -5.36 5.28
C LYS A 18 -6.49 -4.45 4.09
N ASN A 19 -6.54 -3.14 4.32
CA ASN A 19 -6.31 -2.12 3.30
C ASN A 19 -4.85 -1.63 3.24
N CYS A 20 -3.89 -2.40 3.77
CA CYS A 20 -2.46 -2.08 3.67
C CYS A 20 -2.02 -0.83 4.43
N PHE A 21 -2.58 -0.62 5.63
CA PHE A 21 -2.13 0.43 6.53
C PHE A 21 -1.44 -0.17 7.75
N ARG A 22 -0.44 0.54 8.27
CA ARG A 22 0.04 0.37 9.63
C ARG A 22 -0.61 1.45 10.47
N CYS A 23 -1.22 1.07 11.57
CA CYS A 23 -1.92 2.02 12.44
C CYS A 23 -1.39 1.97 13.87
N SER A 24 -1.48 3.10 14.56
CA SER A 24 -1.32 3.22 15.99
C SER A 24 -2.65 3.69 16.59
N CYS A 25 -3.20 2.87 17.47
CA CYS A 25 -4.49 3.09 18.11
C CYS A 25 -4.26 3.44 19.60
N SER A 26 -4.67 4.63 19.99
CA SER A 26 -4.62 5.11 21.37
C SER A 26 -6.04 5.45 21.88
N PRO A 27 -6.23 5.73 23.18
CA PRO A 27 -7.52 6.16 23.71
C PRO A 27 -8.06 7.45 23.09
N SER A 28 -7.19 8.35 22.64
CA SER A 28 -7.55 9.68 22.13
C SER A 28 -7.43 9.84 20.62
N SER A 29 -6.71 8.95 19.94
CA SER A 29 -6.43 9.08 18.51
C SER A 29 -6.15 7.74 17.82
N LEU A 30 -6.43 7.73 16.52
CA LEU A 30 -6.02 6.69 15.58
C LEU A 30 -5.17 7.37 14.49
N SER A 31 -3.94 6.91 14.32
CA SER A 31 -3.07 7.34 13.23
C SER A 31 -2.75 6.15 12.35
N CYS A 32 -2.83 6.32 11.02
CA CYS A 32 -2.56 5.26 10.05
C CYS A 32 -1.65 5.79 8.94
N CYS A 33 -0.66 4.99 8.57
CA CYS A 33 0.22 5.23 7.44
C CYS A 33 0.03 4.12 6.40
N SER A 34 0.01 4.46 5.11
CA SER A 34 0.04 3.45 4.06
C SER A 34 1.35 2.68 4.12
N LEU A 35 1.28 1.38 3.85
CA LEU A 35 2.46 0.51 3.70
C LEU A 35 3.00 0.54 2.26
N PHE A 36 2.19 0.99 1.30
CA PHE A 36 2.56 1.09 -0.10
C PHE A 36 3.15 2.46 -0.43
N HIS A 37 4.04 2.46 -1.41
CA HIS A 37 4.61 3.68 -1.99
C HIS A 37 4.11 3.85 -3.42
N THR A 38 3.60 5.03 -3.73
CA THR A 38 3.01 5.33 -5.03
C THR A 38 4.10 5.62 -6.05
N PRO A 39 4.21 4.84 -7.15
CA PRO A 39 5.17 5.11 -8.21
C PRO A 39 4.75 6.35 -8.99
N ILE A 40 5.65 7.33 -9.08
CA ILE A 40 5.39 8.61 -9.77
C ILE A 40 6.26 8.76 -11.02
N GLY A 41 7.42 8.11 -11.06
CA GLY A 41 8.33 8.09 -12.21
C GLY A 41 8.50 6.68 -12.76
N TYR A 42 7.95 6.42 -13.94
CA TYR A 42 8.12 5.19 -14.73
C TYR A 42 7.69 5.47 -16.18
N ASP A 43 7.95 4.54 -17.10
CA ASP A 43 7.45 4.63 -18.47
C ASP A 43 5.92 4.48 -18.52
N LYS A 44 5.20 5.60 -18.56
CA LYS A 44 3.73 5.62 -18.57
C LYS A 44 3.14 5.14 -19.91
N GLU A 45 3.91 5.14 -20.98
CA GLU A 45 3.46 4.68 -22.30
C GLU A 45 3.42 3.16 -22.33
N ASN A 46 4.53 2.50 -21.96
CA ASN A 46 4.65 1.04 -22.08
C ASN A 46 4.27 0.27 -20.81
N CYS A 47 4.17 0.95 -19.65
CA CYS A 47 3.93 0.30 -18.38
C CYS A 47 2.64 0.76 -17.70
N LYS A 48 2.14 -0.09 -16.81
CA LYS A 48 0.96 0.15 -15.97
C LYS A 48 1.27 -0.20 -14.53
N VAL A 49 0.49 0.41 -13.63
CA VAL A 49 0.61 0.19 -12.18
C VAL A 49 -0.50 -0.76 -11.75
N VAL A 50 -0.14 -1.78 -10.97
CA VAL A 50 -1.05 -2.76 -10.39
C VAL A 50 -0.83 -2.80 -8.89
N PHE A 51 -1.90 -2.72 -8.11
CA PHE A 51 -1.78 -2.85 -6.65
C PHE A 51 -1.70 -4.31 -6.25
N ASN A 52 -0.60 -4.69 -5.61
CA ASN A 52 -0.39 -6.02 -5.07
C ASN A 52 -0.73 -6.03 -3.58
N LYS A 53 -1.87 -6.65 -3.25
CA LYS A 53 -2.36 -6.75 -1.87
C LYS A 53 -1.54 -7.68 -0.99
N GLU A 54 -0.80 -8.62 -1.58
CA GLU A 54 0.05 -9.55 -0.86
C GLU A 54 1.33 -8.86 -0.38
N SER A 55 1.98 -8.09 -1.25
CA SER A 55 3.12 -7.26 -0.86
C SER A 55 2.70 -5.96 -0.15
N CYS A 56 1.44 -5.53 -0.31
CA CYS A 56 0.98 -4.17 0.01
C CYS A 56 1.84 -3.11 -0.67
N ASN A 57 2.06 -3.25 -1.98
CA ASN A 57 2.78 -2.28 -2.76
C ASN A 57 2.22 -2.19 -4.18
N TYR A 58 2.72 -1.23 -4.95
CA TYR A 58 2.44 -1.10 -6.37
C TYR A 58 3.54 -1.76 -7.21
N ASP A 59 3.12 -2.73 -8.02
CA ASP A 59 3.95 -3.33 -9.04
C ASP A 59 3.79 -2.51 -10.33
N VAL A 60 4.90 -2.21 -10.99
CA VAL A 60 4.90 -1.52 -12.29
C VAL A 60 5.33 -2.52 -13.33
N VAL A 61 4.43 -2.89 -14.23
CA VAL A 61 4.61 -3.99 -15.18
C VAL A 61 4.33 -3.54 -16.60
N ASN A 62 4.88 -4.27 -17.57
CA ASN A 62 4.64 -4.01 -18.97
C ASN A 62 3.14 -4.20 -19.31
N ARG A 63 2.60 -3.32 -20.14
CA ARG A 63 1.18 -3.36 -20.54
C ARG A 63 0.82 -4.62 -21.32
N HIS A 64 1.71 -5.06 -22.20
CA HIS A 64 1.54 -6.21 -23.08
C HIS A 64 1.96 -7.52 -22.41
N ASN A 65 2.95 -7.48 -21.52
CA ASN A 65 3.41 -8.65 -20.76
C ASN A 65 3.43 -8.37 -19.25
N PRO A 66 2.35 -8.62 -18.51
CA PRO A 66 2.28 -8.32 -17.08
C PRO A 66 3.27 -9.09 -16.19
N SER A 67 3.92 -10.14 -16.71
CA SER A 67 4.98 -10.88 -16.00
C SER A 67 6.34 -10.16 -16.04
N GLU A 68 6.48 -9.13 -16.87
CA GLU A 68 7.69 -8.34 -17.00
C GLU A 68 7.58 -7.05 -16.19
N GLU A 69 8.51 -6.86 -15.25
CA GLU A 69 8.60 -5.64 -14.44
C GLU A 69 9.20 -4.49 -15.24
N CYS A 70 8.67 -3.29 -15.01
CA CYS A 70 9.20 -2.06 -15.53
C CYS A 70 10.08 -1.36 -14.49
N PHE A 71 11.11 -0.67 -14.98
CA PHE A 71 11.96 0.16 -14.14
C PHE A 71 11.18 1.35 -13.58
N VAL A 72 11.40 1.66 -12.30
CA VAL A 72 10.75 2.76 -11.59
C VAL A 72 11.80 3.71 -11.06
N TYR A 73 11.75 4.95 -11.54
CA TYR A 73 12.71 6.01 -11.20
C TYR A 73 12.44 6.62 -9.82
N SER A 74 11.17 6.72 -9.41
CA SER A 74 10.81 7.38 -8.15
C SER A 74 9.44 6.96 -7.61
N ARG A 75 9.32 7.01 -6.28
CA ARG A 75 8.10 6.71 -5.51
C ARG A 75 7.89 7.76 -4.41
N VAL A 76 6.65 7.90 -3.95
CA VAL A 76 6.24 8.68 -2.76
C VAL A 76 5.50 7.78 -1.78
#